data_AF-A0A947EBQ7-F1
#
_entry.id   AF-A0A947EBQ7-F1
#
_cell.length_a   1.000
_cell.length_b   1.000
_cell.length_c   1.000
_cell.angle_alpha   90.00
_cell.angle_beta   90.00
_cell.angle_gamma   90.00
#
_symmetry.space_group_name_H-M   'P 1'
#
loop_
_entity.id
_entity.type
_entity.pdbx_description
1 polymer ?
#
loop_
_entity_poly.entity_id
_entity_poly.type
_entity_poly.pdbx_seq_one_letter_code
_entity_poly.pdbx_strand_id
1 'polypeptide(L)'
;MIAGSDPDCPVHSTRIAETCGACHADPELAADLGIRLVQPLVAYTASVHAQVVAEGGEGARCTSCHGAHGILPAADPTSRVNRAHVVDTCGECHVEIAAEFGSSVHGRAATHGVQDSPVCTDCHGEHRILHPSQKESPVYATNIPKLTCGRCHGDLRLSDKF
;
A
#
# COMPACT_ATOMS: atom_id res chain seq x y z
N MET A 1 -20.94 15.09 21.52
CA MET A 1 -19.96 14.82 20.45
C MET A 1 -18.64 14.53 21.13
N ILE A 2 -18.03 13.38 20.85
CA ILE A 2 -16.71 13.01 21.40
C ILE A 2 -15.63 13.75 20.58
N ALA A 3 -14.63 14.32 21.23
CA ALA A 3 -13.55 15.05 20.54
C ALA A 3 -12.68 14.08 19.71
N GLY A 4 -12.16 14.52 18.57
CA GLY A 4 -11.31 13.66 17.71
C GLY A 4 -9.99 13.22 18.36
N SER A 5 -9.54 13.95 19.38
CA SER A 5 -8.37 13.61 20.21
C SER A 5 -8.70 12.61 21.33
N ASP A 6 -9.97 12.29 21.55
CA ASP A 6 -10.39 11.29 22.52
C ASP A 6 -10.07 9.89 21.98
N PRO A 7 -9.37 9.02 22.74
CA PRO A 7 -9.05 7.67 22.31
C PRO A 7 -10.27 6.83 21.92
N ASP A 8 -11.46 7.12 22.45
CA ASP A 8 -12.69 6.40 22.11
C ASP A 8 -13.39 6.94 20.86
N CYS A 9 -12.89 8.04 20.27
CA CYS A 9 -13.45 8.60 19.06
C CYS A 9 -13.17 7.69 17.85
N PRO A 10 -14.18 7.37 17.01
CA PRO A 10 -13.96 6.59 15.78
C PRO A 10 -12.96 7.24 14.81
N VAL A 11 -12.80 8.56 14.86
CA VAL A 11 -11.81 9.26 14.02
C VAL A 11 -10.49 9.53 14.72
N HIS A 12 -10.28 8.96 15.92
CA HIS A 12 -8.99 9.02 16.60
C HIS A 12 -7.93 8.30 15.75
N SER A 13 -6.71 8.81 15.78
CA SER A 13 -5.62 8.35 14.91
C SER A 13 -5.29 6.86 15.08
N THR A 14 -5.45 6.31 16.28
CA THR A 14 -5.24 4.87 16.55
C THR A 14 -6.43 3.99 16.16
N ARG A 15 -7.59 4.57 15.87
CA ARG A 15 -8.85 3.84 15.58
C ARG A 15 -9.25 3.80 14.12
N ILE A 16 -8.54 4.55 13.26
CA ILE A 16 -8.86 4.64 11.83
C ILE A 16 -8.99 3.27 11.16
N ALA A 17 -8.12 2.31 11.50
CA ALA A 17 -8.19 0.96 10.94
C ALA A 17 -9.51 0.25 11.30
N GLU A 18 -9.95 0.32 12.55
CA GLU A 18 -11.23 -0.23 13.00
C GLU A 18 -12.41 0.46 12.33
N THR A 19 -12.35 1.78 12.21
CA THR A 19 -13.43 2.59 11.63
C THR A 19 -13.64 2.28 10.15
N CYS A 20 -12.57 2.19 9.36
CA CYS A 20 -12.68 1.75 7.97
C CYS A 20 -13.06 0.26 7.89
N GLY A 21 -12.49 -0.55 8.80
CA GLY A 21 -12.68 -1.98 8.89
C GLY A 21 -14.12 -2.42 9.19
N ALA A 22 -14.89 -1.59 9.90
CA ALA A 22 -16.30 -1.86 10.21
C ALA A 22 -17.14 -2.18 8.97
N CYS A 23 -16.75 -1.65 7.80
CA CYS A 23 -17.36 -1.95 6.52
C CYS A 23 -16.42 -2.71 5.57
N HIS A 24 -15.13 -2.34 5.50
CA HIS A 24 -14.19 -2.93 4.54
C HIS A 24 -13.67 -4.33 4.92
N ALA A 25 -13.98 -4.81 6.13
CA ALA A 25 -13.74 -6.19 6.54
C ALA A 25 -15.03 -7.04 6.62
N ASP A 26 -16.19 -6.44 6.33
CA ASP A 26 -17.48 -7.11 6.40
C ASP A 26 -17.75 -7.93 5.11
N PRO A 27 -17.80 -9.27 5.20
CA PRO A 27 -18.03 -10.12 4.04
C PRO A 27 -19.44 -9.98 3.45
N GLU A 28 -20.45 -9.67 4.26
CA GLU A 28 -21.84 -9.50 3.80
C GLU A 28 -21.95 -8.21 3.00
N LEU A 29 -21.45 -7.10 3.57
CA LEU A 29 -21.44 -5.81 2.89
C LEU A 29 -20.58 -5.83 1.62
N ALA A 30 -19.44 -6.52 1.64
CA ALA A 30 -18.61 -6.65 0.46
C ALA A 30 -19.32 -7.43 -0.66
N ALA A 31 -20.08 -8.47 -0.33
CA ALA A 31 -20.88 -9.21 -1.31
C ALA A 31 -21.97 -8.34 -1.92
N ASP A 32 -22.71 -7.60 -1.10
CA ASP A 32 -23.81 -6.72 -1.54
C ASP A 32 -23.32 -5.58 -2.44
N LEU A 33 -22.14 -5.03 -2.15
CA LEU A 33 -21.53 -3.94 -2.91
C LEU A 33 -20.65 -4.42 -4.08
N GLY A 34 -20.53 -5.73 -4.30
CA GLY A 34 -19.66 -6.31 -5.34
C GLY A 34 -18.17 -5.99 -5.13
N ILE A 35 -17.76 -5.72 -3.89
CA ILE A 35 -16.38 -5.44 -3.52
C ILE A 35 -15.66 -6.77 -3.36
N ARG A 36 -14.54 -6.95 -4.05
CA ARG A 36 -13.70 -8.13 -3.83
C ARG A 36 -13.11 -8.06 -2.43
N LEU A 37 -13.59 -8.93 -1.55
CA LEU A 37 -13.10 -9.03 -0.18
C LEU A 37 -11.68 -9.62 -0.18
N VAL A 38 -10.68 -8.75 -0.14
CA VAL A 38 -9.26 -9.11 0.00
C VAL A 38 -8.77 -9.01 1.45
N GLN A 39 -9.70 -8.90 2.41
CA GLN A 39 -9.42 -8.77 3.84
C GLN A 39 -8.35 -7.70 4.15
N PRO A 40 -8.51 -6.45 3.64
CA PRO A 40 -7.48 -5.41 3.74
C PRO A 40 -7.16 -5.03 5.19
N LEU A 41 -8.13 -5.14 6.10
CA LEU A 41 -7.91 -4.90 7.53
C LEU A 41 -6.94 -5.91 8.13
N VAL A 42 -7.15 -7.21 7.87
CA VAL A 42 -6.28 -8.28 8.39
C VAL A 42 -4.85 -8.11 7.86
N ALA A 43 -4.73 -7.80 6.57
CA ALA A 43 -3.44 -7.53 5.93
C ALA A 43 -2.74 -6.30 6.56
N TYR A 44 -3.48 -5.19 6.74
CA TYR A 44 -2.98 -3.95 7.35
C TYR A 44 -2.51 -4.16 8.77
N THR A 45 -3.29 -4.85 9.62
CA THR A 45 -2.91 -5.10 11.01
C THR A 45 -1.60 -5.90 11.12
N ALA A 46 -1.26 -6.70 10.12
CA ALA A 46 0.01 -7.42 10.05
C ALA A 46 1.18 -6.59 9.48
N SER A 47 0.94 -5.37 9.01
CA SER A 47 1.94 -4.50 8.39
C SER A 47 2.82 -3.77 9.41
N VAL A 48 4.00 -3.33 8.97
CA VAL A 48 4.87 -2.47 9.79
C VAL A 48 4.22 -1.12 10.11
N HIS A 49 3.38 -0.59 9.21
CA HIS A 49 2.68 0.67 9.44
C HIS A 49 1.70 0.56 10.62
N ALA A 50 0.94 -0.53 10.70
CA ALA A 50 0.04 -0.77 11.83
C ALA A 50 0.80 -1.02 13.13
N GLN A 51 1.94 -1.71 13.08
CA GLN A 51 2.81 -1.92 14.25
C GLN A 51 3.26 -0.59 14.85
N VAL A 52 3.75 0.35 14.01
CA VAL A 52 4.16 1.68 14.48
C VAL A 52 2.98 2.45 15.10
N VAL A 53 1.78 2.38 14.52
CA VAL A 53 0.58 3.01 15.12
C VAL A 53 0.24 2.39 16.48
N ALA A 54 0.32 1.06 16.61
CA ALA A 54 0.02 0.35 17.85
C ALA A 54 1.01 0.68 18.97
N GLU A 55 2.26 0.99 18.62
CA GLU A 55 3.31 1.45 19.53
C GLU A 55 3.18 2.96 19.89
N GLY A 56 2.16 3.65 19.36
CA GLY A 56 1.92 5.07 19.59
C GLY A 56 2.72 6.01 18.69
N GLY A 57 3.41 5.47 17.67
CA GLY A 57 4.16 6.23 16.68
C GLY A 57 3.31 6.76 15.52
N GLU A 58 3.94 7.52 14.64
CA GLU A 58 3.32 8.10 13.44
C GLU A 58 3.33 7.13 12.25
N GLY A 59 2.74 5.94 12.43
CA GLY A 59 2.58 4.98 11.34
C GLY A 59 1.51 5.40 10.34
N ALA A 60 1.66 4.99 9.07
CA ALA A 60 0.67 5.23 8.04
C ALA A 60 -0.65 4.49 8.34
N ARG A 61 -1.78 5.13 8.03
CA ARG A 61 -3.14 4.64 8.27
C ARG A 61 -3.88 4.48 6.95
N CYS A 62 -5.09 3.94 6.98
CA CYS A 62 -5.94 3.81 5.78
C CYS A 62 -6.05 5.15 5.03
N THR A 63 -6.26 6.24 5.78
CA THR A 63 -6.39 7.60 5.25
C THR A 63 -5.08 8.20 4.73
N SER A 64 -3.92 7.70 5.15
CA SER A 64 -2.62 8.16 4.65
C SER A 64 -2.48 7.86 3.16
N CYS A 65 -2.89 6.66 2.74
CA CYS A 65 -2.81 6.25 1.33
C CYS A 65 -4.08 6.59 0.55
N HIS A 66 -5.27 6.35 1.11
CA HIS A 66 -6.54 6.50 0.39
C HIS A 66 -7.19 7.89 0.52
N GLY A 67 -6.75 8.72 1.46
CA GLY A 67 -7.48 9.93 1.88
C GLY A 67 -8.65 9.62 2.83
N ALA A 68 -9.32 10.67 3.31
CA ALA A 68 -10.39 10.55 4.31
C ALA A 68 -11.81 10.58 3.71
N HIS A 69 -12.12 11.58 2.87
CA HIS A 69 -13.48 11.82 2.35
C HIS A 69 -13.60 11.71 0.82
N GLY A 70 -12.53 11.34 0.13
CA GLY A 70 -12.46 11.22 -1.34
C GLY A 70 -11.82 9.91 -1.76
N ILE A 71 -12.21 8.80 -1.11
CA ILE A 71 -11.65 7.49 -1.39
C ILE A 71 -12.16 7.03 -2.75
N LEU A 72 -11.24 6.83 -3.70
CA LEU A 72 -11.55 6.42 -5.06
C LEU A 72 -10.93 5.03 -5.36
N PRO A 73 -11.55 4.24 -6.25
CA PRO A 73 -10.97 2.98 -6.70
C PRO A 73 -9.56 3.17 -7.27
N ALA A 74 -8.66 2.20 -7.09
CA ALA A 74 -7.30 2.28 -7.62
C ALA A 74 -7.22 2.39 -9.16
N ALA A 75 -8.28 2.01 -9.87
CA ALA A 75 -8.38 2.18 -11.31
C ALA A 75 -8.73 3.63 -11.73
N ASP A 76 -9.25 4.44 -10.81
CA ASP A 76 -9.55 5.84 -11.09
C ASP A 76 -8.23 6.62 -11.23
N PRO A 77 -8.01 7.37 -12.33
CA PRO A 77 -6.77 8.09 -12.57
C PRO A 77 -6.53 9.23 -11.57
N THR A 78 -7.54 9.67 -10.82
CA THR A 78 -7.43 10.70 -9.79
C THR A 78 -7.25 10.12 -8.38
N SER A 79 -7.30 8.79 -8.24
CA SER A 79 -7.08 8.12 -6.96
C SER A 79 -5.62 8.25 -6.51
N ARG A 80 -5.41 8.50 -5.21
CA ARG A 80 -4.07 8.53 -4.60
C ARG A 80 -3.38 7.16 -4.65
N VAL A 81 -4.17 6.09 -4.68
CA VAL A 81 -3.67 4.71 -4.82
C VAL A 81 -3.69 4.21 -6.26
N ASN A 82 -3.90 5.10 -7.24
CA ASN A 82 -3.69 4.76 -8.63
C ASN A 82 -2.22 4.40 -8.87
N ARG A 83 -1.95 3.41 -9.74
CA ARG A 83 -0.59 2.97 -10.07
C ARG A 83 0.34 4.13 -10.45
N ALA A 84 -0.15 5.12 -11.18
CA ALA A 84 0.62 6.29 -11.59
C ALA A 84 1.01 7.20 -10.40
N HIS A 85 0.26 7.15 -9.30
CA HIS A 85 0.45 7.99 -8.11
C HIS A 85 1.08 7.25 -6.92
N VAL A 86 1.30 5.93 -7.01
CA VAL A 86 1.84 5.13 -5.90
C VAL A 86 3.17 5.69 -5.40
N VAL A 87 4.07 6.09 -6.30
CA VAL A 87 5.38 6.65 -5.93
C VAL A 87 5.22 7.95 -5.14
N ASP A 88 4.35 8.85 -5.60
CA ASP A 88 4.08 10.13 -4.94
C ASP A 88 3.42 9.91 -3.57
N THR A 89 2.43 9.01 -3.48
CA THR A 89 1.73 8.68 -2.23
C THR A 89 2.69 8.10 -1.18
N CYS A 90 3.60 7.21 -1.57
CA CYS A 90 4.64 6.73 -0.65
C CYS A 90 5.64 7.85 -0.30
N GLY A 91 5.94 8.72 -1.26
CA GLY A 91 6.88 9.83 -1.14
C GLY A 91 6.45 10.94 -0.18
N GLU A 92 5.17 11.03 0.20
CA GLU A 92 4.71 11.97 1.24
C GLU A 92 5.43 11.76 2.59
N CYS A 93 5.79 10.51 2.89
CA CYS A 93 6.57 10.16 4.08
C CYS A 93 7.98 9.64 3.74
N HIS A 94 8.14 8.88 2.65
CA HIS A 94 9.42 8.30 2.24
C HIS A 94 10.11 9.14 1.16
N VAL A 95 10.29 10.44 1.42
CA VAL A 95 10.76 11.44 0.46
C VAL A 95 12.10 11.03 -0.20
N GLU A 96 13.08 10.63 0.60
CA GLU A 96 14.41 10.28 0.11
C GLU A 96 14.38 9.01 -0.77
N ILE A 97 13.61 8.01 -0.34
CA ILE A 97 13.46 6.75 -1.09
C ILE A 97 12.71 6.98 -2.40
N ALA A 98 11.68 7.83 -2.40
CA ALA A 98 10.96 8.20 -3.62
C ALA A 98 11.88 8.93 -4.61
N ALA A 99 12.75 9.82 -4.13
CA ALA A 99 13.73 10.50 -4.97
C ALA A 99 14.77 9.52 -5.56
N GLU A 100 15.31 8.61 -4.75
CA GLU A 100 16.23 7.56 -5.21
C GLU A 100 15.55 6.67 -6.26
N PHE A 101 14.34 6.18 -5.96
CA PHE A 101 13.57 5.35 -6.89
C PHE A 101 13.29 6.07 -8.21
N GLY A 102 12.90 7.35 -8.16
CA GLY A 102 12.64 8.18 -9.35
C GLY A 102 13.86 8.31 -10.28
N SER A 103 15.08 8.26 -9.73
CA SER A 103 16.31 8.28 -10.52
C SER A 103 16.66 6.92 -11.17
N SER A 104 16.06 5.83 -10.69
CA SER A 104 16.33 4.46 -11.15
C SER A 104 15.73 4.14 -12.53
N VAL A 105 16.13 3.01 -13.11
CA VAL A 105 15.55 2.53 -14.38
C VAL A 105 14.04 2.25 -14.28
N HIS A 106 13.57 1.71 -13.15
CA HIS A 106 12.14 1.48 -12.92
C HIS A 106 11.39 2.80 -12.72
N GLY A 107 11.88 3.70 -11.87
CA GLY A 107 11.22 4.99 -11.63
C GLY A 107 11.13 5.86 -12.88
N ARG A 108 12.19 5.93 -13.69
CA ARG A 108 12.16 6.66 -14.97
C ARG A 108 11.18 6.05 -15.96
N ALA A 109 11.13 4.72 -16.07
CA ALA A 109 10.19 4.05 -16.97
C ALA A 109 8.73 4.25 -16.52
N ALA A 110 8.45 4.15 -15.21
CA ALA A 110 7.14 4.43 -14.64
C ALA A 110 6.70 5.88 -14.91
N THR A 111 7.60 6.85 -14.73
CA THR A 111 7.33 8.28 -14.99
C THR A 111 7.04 8.56 -16.47
N HIS A 112 7.66 7.80 -17.39
CA HIS A 112 7.35 7.85 -18.82
C HIS A 112 6.11 7.04 -19.22
N GLY A 113 5.31 6.56 -18.25
CA GLY A 113 4.04 5.89 -18.51
C GLY A 113 4.14 4.43 -18.91
N VAL A 114 5.32 3.79 -18.77
CA VAL A 114 5.48 2.36 -19.04
C VAL A 114 4.75 1.56 -17.96
N GLN A 115 3.54 1.10 -18.28
CA GLN A 115 2.63 0.47 -17.31
C GLN A 115 3.21 -0.79 -16.65
N ASP A 116 4.03 -1.55 -17.38
CA ASP A 116 4.68 -2.77 -16.86
C ASP A 116 5.90 -2.48 -15.98
N SER A 117 6.32 -1.21 -15.88
CA SER A 117 7.41 -0.84 -14.98
C SER A 117 6.92 -0.95 -13.53
N PRO A 118 7.68 -1.61 -12.63
CA PRO A 118 7.23 -1.80 -11.26
C PRO A 118 7.26 -0.49 -10.48
N VAL A 119 6.33 -0.33 -9.53
CA VAL A 119 6.26 0.73 -8.51
C VAL A 119 6.44 0.14 -7.12
N CYS A 120 6.38 0.97 -6.06
CA CYS A 120 6.66 0.58 -4.68
C CYS A 120 5.92 -0.70 -4.24
N THR A 121 4.64 -0.80 -4.60
CA THR A 121 3.77 -1.93 -4.23
C THR A 121 4.09 -3.23 -4.96
N ASP A 122 4.77 -3.19 -6.11
CA ASP A 122 5.13 -4.41 -6.85
C ASP A 122 6.25 -5.19 -6.15
N CYS A 123 7.12 -4.48 -5.41
CA CYS A 123 8.16 -5.09 -4.60
C CYS A 123 7.74 -5.30 -3.15
N HIS A 124 7.15 -4.28 -2.51
CA HIS A 124 6.85 -4.32 -1.06
C HIS A 124 5.50 -4.95 -0.73
N GLY A 125 4.62 -5.12 -1.73
CA GLY A 125 3.21 -5.43 -1.51
C GLY A 125 2.39 -4.18 -1.15
N GLU A 126 1.11 -4.41 -0.85
CA GLU A 126 0.15 -3.35 -0.51
C GLU A 126 -0.23 -3.39 0.97
N HIS A 127 -1.50 -3.58 1.32
CA HIS A 127 -2.02 -3.61 2.69
C HIS A 127 -1.17 -4.44 3.69
N ARG A 128 -0.35 -5.41 3.27
CA ARG A 128 0.60 -6.16 4.11
C ARG A 128 2.08 -5.79 3.89
N ILE A 129 2.43 -4.50 3.91
CA ILE A 129 3.85 -4.08 3.83
C ILE A 129 4.60 -4.50 5.10
N LEU A 130 5.61 -5.35 4.93
CA LEU A 130 6.45 -5.86 6.01
C LEU A 130 7.82 -5.17 6.01
N HIS A 131 8.34 -4.88 7.21
CA HIS A 131 9.71 -4.42 7.40
C HIS A 131 10.73 -5.35 6.69
N PRO A 132 11.76 -4.82 5.99
CA PRO A 132 12.69 -5.64 5.19
C PRO A 132 13.51 -6.68 5.98
N SER A 133 13.62 -6.55 7.30
CA SER A 133 14.30 -7.54 8.15
C SER A 133 13.44 -8.77 8.50
N GLN A 134 12.13 -8.73 8.22
CA GLN A 134 11.23 -9.86 8.46
C GLN A 134 11.37 -10.89 7.35
N LYS A 135 11.51 -12.17 7.69
CA LYS A 135 11.77 -13.26 6.72
C LYS A 135 10.62 -13.45 5.72
N GLU A 136 9.42 -13.06 6.11
CA GLU A 136 8.20 -13.14 5.31
C GLU A 136 8.08 -11.96 4.34
N SER A 137 8.90 -10.91 4.51
CA SER A 137 8.89 -9.75 3.62
C SER A 137 9.33 -10.16 2.21
N PRO A 138 8.62 -9.76 1.14
CA PRO A 138 9.06 -10.02 -0.23
C PRO A 138 10.44 -9.43 -0.53
N VAL A 139 10.79 -8.33 0.15
CA VAL A 139 12.08 -7.65 0.05
C VAL A 139 13.10 -8.10 1.10
N TYR A 140 12.84 -9.18 1.83
CA TYR A 140 13.87 -9.84 2.63
C TYR A 140 14.96 -10.41 1.72
N ALA A 141 16.22 -10.33 2.13
CA ALA A 141 17.38 -10.60 1.27
C ALA A 141 17.29 -11.93 0.49
N THR A 142 16.82 -13.02 1.12
CA THR A 142 16.71 -14.33 0.45
C THR A 142 15.47 -14.46 -0.45
N ASN A 143 14.49 -13.58 -0.30
CA ASN A 143 13.24 -13.58 -1.07
C ASN A 143 13.38 -12.77 -2.36
N ILE A 144 14.22 -11.73 -2.38
CA ILE A 144 14.36 -10.78 -3.49
C ILE A 144 14.53 -11.48 -4.86
N PRO A 145 15.48 -12.41 -5.07
CA PRO A 145 15.74 -12.93 -6.41
C PRO A 145 14.53 -13.67 -7.00
N LYS A 146 13.81 -14.44 -6.18
CA LYS A 146 12.73 -15.32 -6.64
C LYS A 146 11.35 -14.70 -6.51
N LEU A 147 11.06 -14.05 -5.38
CA LEU A 147 9.72 -13.55 -5.05
C LEU A 147 9.49 -12.10 -5.47
N THR A 148 10.54 -11.34 -5.75
CA THR A 148 10.42 -9.91 -6.10
C THR A 148 10.88 -9.66 -7.53
N CYS A 149 12.18 -9.81 -7.80
CA CYS A 149 12.73 -9.54 -9.14
C CYS A 149 12.32 -10.61 -10.16
N GLY A 150 12.37 -11.88 -9.76
CA GLY A 150 12.09 -13.02 -10.64
C GLY A 150 10.68 -13.07 -11.19
N ARG A 151 9.72 -12.36 -10.56
CA ARG A 151 8.34 -12.25 -11.06
C ARG A 151 8.25 -11.53 -12.41
N CYS A 152 9.18 -10.60 -12.69
CA CYS A 152 9.20 -9.87 -13.94
C CYS A 152 10.41 -10.25 -14.82
N HIS A 153 11.60 -10.38 -14.21
CA HIS A 153 12.83 -10.70 -14.95
C HIS A 153 12.97 -12.19 -15.31
N GLY A 154 12.07 -13.04 -14.83
CA GLY A 154 11.94 -14.44 -15.26
C GLY A 154 10.66 -14.71 -16.05
N ASP A 155 9.87 -13.68 -16.37
CA ASP A 155 8.59 -13.81 -17.08
C ASP A 155 8.81 -13.71 -18.59
N LEU A 156 8.60 -14.82 -19.29
CA LEU A 156 8.75 -14.91 -20.74
C LEU A 156 7.80 -13.95 -21.48
N ARG A 157 6.59 -13.67 -20.97
CA ARG A 157 5.66 -12.74 -21.62
C ARG A 157 6.19 -11.31 -21.60
N LEU A 158 6.88 -10.92 -20.53
CA LEU A 158 7.52 -9.60 -20.46
C LEU A 158 8.76 -9.55 -21.33
N SER A 159 9.56 -10.63 -21.37
CA SER A 159 10.72 -10.73 -22.27
C SER A 159 10.36 -10.74 -23.75
N ASP A 160 9.21 -11.29 -24.15
CA ASP A 160 8.77 -11.29 -25.55
C ASP A 160 8.25 -9.91 -26.02
N LYS A 161 7.91 -9.02 -25.07
CA LYS A 161 7.32 -7.70 -25.34
C LYS A 161 8.37 -6.61 -25.60
N PHE A 162 9.59 -6.79 -25.11
CA PHE A 162 10.68 -5.81 -25.13
C PHE A 162 11.95 -6.42 -25.75
#